data_AF-A0A7S3V8B4-F1
#
_entry.id   AF-A0A7S3V8B4-F1
#
_cell.length_a   1.000
_cell.length_b   1.000
_cell.length_c   1.000
_cell.angle_alpha   90.00
_cell.angle_beta   90.00
_cell.angle_gamma   90.00
#
_symmetry.space_group_name_H-M   'P 1'
#
loop_
_entity.id
_entity.type
_entity.pdbx_description
1 polymer ?
#
loop_
_entity_poly.entity_id
_entity_poly.type
_entity_poly.pdbx_seq_one_letter_code
_entity_poly.pdbx_strand_id
1 'polypeptide(L)'
;MIHEAVAVMCEHNPVEVFRWTPPLLHHYLDPGSAAQWDNPKWRQHVRLIDCEGMRFGHPIRLEGQAILCLDIPDTVFRFNNDGVLHAYANPTVATKYDPNWRDDVMHLYCSEMDLQFGSDIEQ
;
A
#
# COMPACT_ATOMS: atom_id res chain seq x y z
N MET A 1 10.90 4.15 -23.60
CA MET A 1 9.46 4.45 -23.48
C MET A 1 8.91 3.48 -22.44
N ILE A 2 8.36 3.98 -21.34
CA ILE A 2 7.72 3.14 -20.32
C ILE A 2 6.31 2.87 -20.82
N HIS A 3 5.92 1.60 -20.88
CA HIS A 3 4.54 1.24 -21.18
C HIS A 3 3.67 1.47 -19.94
N GLU A 4 2.42 1.88 -20.13
CA GLU A 4 1.44 1.94 -19.05
C GLU A 4 1.27 0.55 -18.40
N ALA A 5 0.83 0.54 -17.14
CA ALA A 5 0.47 -0.65 -16.38
C ALA A 5 1.65 -1.60 -16.12
N VAL A 6 2.82 -1.04 -15.80
CA VAL A 6 4.01 -1.80 -15.41
C VAL A 6 4.44 -1.49 -13.98
N ALA A 7 5.09 -2.47 -13.34
CA ALA A 7 5.73 -2.28 -12.05
C ALA A 7 6.98 -1.39 -12.18
N VAL A 8 7.07 -0.37 -11.34
CA VAL A 8 8.17 0.60 -11.29
C VAL A 8 8.63 0.84 -9.84
N MET A 9 9.85 1.33 -9.69
CA MET A 9 10.45 1.80 -8.44
C MET A 9 10.97 3.22 -8.69
N CYS A 10 10.95 4.05 -7.65
CA CYS A 10 11.51 5.40 -7.74
C CYS A 10 13.03 5.37 -7.57
N GLU A 11 13.77 6.02 -8.47
CA GLU A 11 15.24 6.05 -8.46
C GLU A 11 15.83 6.53 -7.11
N HIS A 12 15.17 7.51 -6.48
CA HIS A 12 15.60 8.09 -5.21
C HIS A 12 15.17 7.27 -3.97
N ASN A 13 14.28 6.29 -4.12
CA ASN A 13 13.82 5.40 -3.04
C ASN A 13 13.35 4.05 -3.60
N PRO A 14 14.26 3.14 -4.00
CA PRO A 14 13.92 1.91 -4.73
C PRO A 14 13.47 0.77 -3.79
N VAL A 15 12.79 1.10 -2.71
CA VAL A 15 12.23 0.14 -1.76
C VAL A 15 10.79 -0.18 -2.15
N GLU A 16 10.01 0.86 -2.40
CA GLU A 16 8.58 0.76 -2.71
C GLU A 16 8.33 0.48 -4.19
N VAL A 17 7.27 -0.29 -4.46
CA VAL A 17 6.94 -0.73 -5.81
C VAL A 17 5.58 -0.20 -6.21
N PHE A 18 5.51 0.46 -7.35
CA PHE A 18 4.31 1.10 -7.84
C PHE A 18 3.87 0.48 -9.16
N ARG A 19 2.56 0.52 -9.44
CA ARG A 19 2.03 0.40 -10.79
C ARG A 19 2.03 1.78 -11.42
N TRP A 20 2.67 1.91 -12.58
CA TRP A 20 2.61 3.15 -13.35
C TRP A 20 1.32 3.21 -14.17
N THR A 21 0.45 4.17 -13.84
CA THR A 21 -0.76 4.47 -14.60
C THR A 21 -0.79 5.99 -14.82
N PRO A 22 -0.10 6.50 -15.85
CA PRO A 22 0.16 7.93 -16.01
C PRO A 22 -1.11 8.77 -15.88
N PRO A 23 -1.09 9.88 -15.10
CA PRO A 23 0.07 10.47 -14.43
C PRO A 23 0.31 9.97 -12.99
N LEU A 24 -0.36 8.88 -12.58
CA LEU A 24 -0.40 8.40 -11.21
C LEU A 24 0.52 7.19 -10.99
N LEU A 25 1.07 7.13 -9.78
CA LEU A 25 1.72 5.95 -9.22
C LEU A 25 0.78 5.29 -8.20
N HIS A 26 0.49 4.01 -8.38
CA HIS A 26 -0.33 3.26 -7.43
C HIS A 26 0.57 2.30 -6.64
N HIS A 27 0.72 2.52 -5.34
CA HIS A 27 1.60 1.70 -4.50
C HIS A 27 1.05 0.27 -4.39
N TYR A 28 1.84 -0.75 -4.73
CA TYR A 28 1.59 -2.13 -4.34
C TYR A 28 1.97 -2.30 -2.87
N LEU A 29 0.96 -2.28 -2.00
CA LEU A 29 1.19 -2.40 -0.57
C LEU A 29 1.72 -3.77 -0.19
N ASP A 30 1.53 -4.81 -0.98
CA ASP A 30 2.14 -6.11 -0.68
C ASP A 30 2.68 -6.78 -1.96
N PRO A 31 3.74 -7.61 -1.84
CA PRO A 31 4.29 -8.33 -2.98
C PRO A 31 3.31 -9.28 -3.69
N GLY A 32 2.30 -9.76 -2.96
CA GLY A 32 1.24 -10.63 -3.48
C GLY A 32 0.35 -9.87 -4.47
N SER A 33 -0.05 -8.64 -4.12
CA SER A 33 -0.75 -7.71 -5.01
C SER A 33 0.04 -7.48 -6.29
N ALA A 34 1.32 -7.13 -6.20
CA ALA A 34 2.16 -6.96 -7.39
C ALA A 34 2.22 -8.25 -8.25
N ALA A 35 2.29 -9.43 -7.62
CA ALA A 35 2.29 -10.71 -8.33
C ALA A 35 0.96 -11.04 -9.03
N GLN A 36 -0.17 -10.65 -8.44
CA GLN A 36 -1.49 -10.82 -9.04
C GLN A 36 -1.69 -9.91 -10.26
N TRP A 37 -1.18 -8.68 -10.20
CA TRP A 37 -1.43 -7.65 -11.20
C TRP A 37 -0.40 -7.61 -12.34
N ASP A 38 0.90 -7.77 -12.02
CA ASP A 38 2.03 -7.53 -12.93
C ASP A 38 2.89 -8.77 -13.22
N ASN A 39 2.29 -9.97 -13.09
CA ASN A 39 2.94 -11.29 -13.20
C ASN A 39 3.70 -11.71 -11.92
N PRO A 40 3.68 -12.99 -11.52
CA PRO A 40 4.47 -13.49 -10.39
C PRO A 40 5.99 -13.22 -10.47
N LYS A 41 6.52 -12.96 -11.67
CA LYS A 41 7.92 -12.56 -11.92
C LYS A 41 8.09 -11.05 -12.05
N TRP A 42 7.17 -10.23 -11.53
CA TRP A 42 7.22 -8.76 -11.60
C TRP A 42 8.57 -8.21 -11.12
N ARG A 43 9.15 -8.78 -10.06
CA ARG A 43 10.46 -8.40 -9.50
C ARG A 43 11.59 -8.41 -10.53
N GLN A 44 11.50 -9.27 -11.55
CA GLN A 44 12.53 -9.38 -12.61
C GLN A 44 12.39 -8.29 -13.67
N HIS A 45 11.27 -7.56 -13.68
CA HIS A 45 10.91 -6.62 -14.73
C HIS A 45 10.62 -5.21 -14.19
N VAL A 46 10.82 -4.95 -12.90
CA VAL A 46 10.65 -3.61 -12.32
C VAL A 46 11.57 -2.63 -13.03
N ARG A 47 11.02 -1.47 -13.40
CA ARG A 47 11.79 -0.37 -13.98
C ARG A 47 12.07 0.68 -12.92
N LEU A 48 13.29 1.18 -12.87
CA LEU A 48 13.60 2.39 -12.14
C LEU A 48 13.18 3.59 -12.99
N ILE A 49 12.46 4.52 -12.38
CA ILE A 49 11.99 5.74 -13.01
C ILE A 49 12.22 6.93 -12.09
N ASP A 50 12.37 8.11 -12.69
CA ASP A 50 12.28 9.36 -11.94
C ASP A 50 10.82 9.62 -11.56
N CYS A 51 10.55 9.63 -10.26
CA CYS A 51 9.22 9.88 -9.70
C CYS A 51 9.00 11.36 -9.34
N GLU A 52 9.96 12.25 -9.60
CA GLU A 52 9.83 13.67 -9.23
C GLU A 52 8.59 14.30 -9.89
N GLY A 53 7.76 14.96 -9.07
CA GLY A 53 6.53 15.61 -9.52
C GLY A 53 5.38 14.66 -9.88
N MET A 54 5.54 13.34 -9.75
CA MET A 54 4.44 12.39 -9.89
C MET A 54 3.52 12.44 -8.68
N ARG A 55 2.26 12.04 -8.90
CA ARG A 55 1.24 11.98 -7.85
C ARG A 55 0.91 10.54 -7.53
N PHE A 56 0.64 10.26 -6.27
CA PHE A 56 0.15 8.94 -5.87
C PHE A 56 -1.37 8.86 -6.08
N GLY A 57 -1.79 7.73 -6.67
CA GLY A 57 -3.18 7.35 -6.75
C GLY A 57 -3.58 6.42 -5.61
N HIS A 58 -4.78 5.87 -5.71
CA HIS A 58 -5.26 4.88 -4.75
C HIS A 58 -4.36 3.64 -4.71
N PRO A 59 -3.93 3.16 -3.54
CA PRO A 59 -3.01 2.03 -3.44
C PRO A 59 -3.65 0.70 -3.86
N ILE A 60 -2.83 -0.20 -4.38
CA ILE A 60 -3.18 -1.59 -4.71
C ILE A 60 -2.81 -2.47 -3.52
N ARG A 61 -3.73 -3.36 -3.16
CA ARG A 61 -3.71 -4.08 -1.87
C ARG A 61 -4.42 -5.42 -1.97
N LEU A 62 -4.12 -6.30 -1.02
CA LEU A 62 -4.99 -7.41 -0.67
C LEU A 62 -6.07 -6.96 0.32
N GLU A 63 -7.23 -7.62 0.27
CA GLU A 63 -8.28 -7.45 1.27
C GLU A 63 -7.70 -7.74 2.65
N GLY A 64 -7.98 -6.83 3.60
CA GLY A 64 -7.59 -7.03 4.97
C GLY A 64 -6.11 -6.81 5.28
N GLN A 65 -5.32 -6.28 4.35
CA GLN A 65 -3.94 -5.87 4.58
C GLN A 65 -3.86 -4.84 5.74
N ALA A 66 -2.99 -5.12 6.71
CA ALA A 66 -2.70 -4.21 7.82
C ALA A 66 -1.72 -3.11 7.39
N ILE A 67 -1.95 -1.89 7.89
CA ILE A 67 -1.19 -0.70 7.55
C ILE A 67 -0.84 0.09 8.81
N LEU A 68 0.39 0.59 8.85
CA LEU A 68 0.84 1.61 9.78
C LEU A 68 1.19 2.88 8.99
N CYS A 69 0.49 3.95 9.32
CA CYS A 69 0.81 5.27 8.80
C CYS A 69 1.97 5.85 9.61
N LEU A 70 3.11 6.14 8.96
CA LEU A 70 4.29 6.71 9.63
C LEU A 70 4.04 8.11 10.19
N ASP A 71 3.05 8.80 9.65
CA ASP A 71 2.58 10.14 10.02
C ASP A 71 1.35 10.14 10.94
N ILE A 72 0.81 8.96 11.29
CA ILE A 72 -0.28 8.80 12.28
C ILE A 72 0.17 7.80 13.35
N PRO A 73 0.68 8.27 14.51
CA PRO A 73 1.28 7.40 15.50
C PRO A 73 0.25 6.47 16.14
N ASP A 74 0.72 5.28 16.54
CA ASP A 74 0.03 4.32 17.42
C ASP A 74 -1.32 3.75 16.92
N THR A 75 -1.67 3.99 15.65
CA THR A 75 -2.91 3.48 15.05
C THR A 75 -2.62 2.43 13.98
N VAL A 76 -3.19 1.23 14.17
CA VAL A 76 -3.14 0.16 13.15
C VAL A 76 -4.38 0.29 12.30
N PHE A 77 -4.20 0.35 10.99
CA PHE A 77 -5.28 0.43 10.04
C PHE A 77 -5.46 -0.85 9.25
N ARG A 78 -6.66 -1.05 8.69
CA ARG A 78 -6.96 -2.14 7.77
C ARG A 78 -7.89 -1.68 6.66
N PHE A 79 -7.64 -2.16 5.47
CA PHE A 79 -8.59 -2.00 4.37
C PHE A 79 -9.76 -2.97 4.52
N ASN A 80 -10.97 -2.43 4.54
CA ASN A 80 -12.20 -3.19 4.43
C ASN A 80 -12.59 -3.42 2.95
N ASN A 81 -13.63 -4.22 2.75
CA ASN A 81 -14.14 -4.59 1.42
C ASN A 81 -14.71 -3.43 0.60
N ASP A 82 -15.05 -2.32 1.25
CA ASP A 82 -15.43 -1.06 0.61
C ASP A 82 -14.23 -0.26 0.09
N GLY A 83 -13.01 -0.72 0.39
CA GLY A 83 -11.77 -0.06 0.03
C GLY A 83 -11.44 1.15 0.89
N VAL A 84 -12.12 1.30 2.02
CA VAL A 84 -11.88 2.34 3.02
C VAL A 84 -10.92 1.79 4.06
N LEU A 85 -10.09 2.69 4.59
CA LEU A 85 -9.11 2.41 5.63
C LEU A 85 -9.75 2.65 7.00
N HIS A 86 -9.88 1.60 7.80
CA HIS A 86 -10.47 1.67 9.13
C HIS A 86 -9.38 1.50 10.19
N ALA A 87 -9.43 2.32 11.23
CA ALA A 87 -8.52 2.20 12.36
C ALA A 87 -9.03 1.11 13.32
N TYR A 88 -8.15 0.24 13.79
CA TYR A 88 -8.41 -0.53 15.00
C TYR A 88 -8.28 0.40 16.21
N ALA A 89 -9.21 0.27 17.17
CA ALA A 89 -9.17 1.08 18.39
C ALA A 89 -7.85 0.97 19.17
N ASN A 90 -7.14 -0.17 19.04
CA ASN A 90 -5.78 -0.36 19.53
C ASN A 90 -5.13 -1.61 18.90
N PRO A 91 -3.80 -1.78 19.04
CA PRO A 91 -3.08 -2.97 18.56
C PRO A 91 -3.58 -4.31 19.12
N THR A 92 -4.23 -4.33 20.29
CA THR A 92 -4.81 -5.56 20.85
C THR A 92 -6.03 -5.99 20.06
N VAL A 93 -6.89 -5.05 19.63
CA VAL A 93 -8.01 -5.33 18.72
C VAL A 93 -7.47 -5.87 17.39
N ALA A 94 -6.48 -5.21 16.79
CA ALA A 94 -5.85 -5.69 15.55
C ALA A 94 -5.37 -7.15 15.66
N THR A 95 -4.72 -7.49 16.78
CA THR A 95 -4.21 -8.85 17.05
C THR A 95 -5.31 -9.91 17.19
N LYS A 96 -6.54 -9.54 17.57
CA LYS A 96 -7.67 -10.47 17.59
C LYS A 96 -8.16 -10.84 16.19
N TYR A 97 -8.14 -9.89 15.27
CA TYR A 97 -8.59 -10.09 13.90
C TYR A 97 -7.55 -10.80 13.04
N ASP A 98 -6.28 -10.45 13.24
CA ASP A 98 -5.15 -11.07 12.56
C ASP A 98 -3.98 -11.16 13.54
N PRO A 99 -3.74 -12.33 14.17
CA PRO A 99 -2.65 -12.49 15.13
C PRO A 99 -1.26 -12.18 14.58
N ASN A 100 -1.09 -12.27 13.25
CA ASN A 100 0.19 -12.10 12.56
C ASN A 100 0.26 -10.78 11.79
N TRP A 101 -0.64 -9.82 12.05
CA TRP A 101 -0.70 -8.57 11.28
C TRP A 101 0.64 -7.83 11.24
N ARG A 102 1.49 -7.99 12.27
CA ARG A 102 2.82 -7.38 12.36
C ARG A 102 3.86 -7.97 11.41
N ASP A 103 3.69 -9.22 10.98
CA ASP A 103 4.67 -9.91 10.14
C ASP A 103 4.69 -9.31 8.74
N ASP A 104 3.53 -8.86 8.26
CA ASP A 104 3.32 -8.31 6.92
C ASP A 104 2.75 -6.88 6.97
N VAL A 105 2.89 -6.15 8.09
CA VAL A 105 2.36 -4.78 8.20
C VAL A 105 3.14 -3.80 7.34
N MET A 106 2.42 -2.99 6.59
CA MET A 106 3.01 -2.05 5.65
C MET A 106 3.11 -0.67 6.25
N HIS A 107 4.28 -0.05 6.06
CA HIS A 107 4.57 1.28 6.57
C HIS A 107 4.56 2.27 5.42
N LEU A 108 3.73 3.31 5.50
CA LEU A 108 3.69 4.36 4.49
C LEU A 108 3.36 5.72 5.11
N TYR A 109 3.69 6.80 4.41
CA TYR A 109 3.17 8.13 4.74
C TYR A 109 1.77 8.25 4.18
N CYS A 110 0.76 8.14 5.03
CA CYS A 110 -0.65 8.09 4.60
C CYS A 110 -1.13 9.43 4.05
N SER A 111 -0.56 10.55 4.49
CA SER A 111 -0.80 11.89 3.93
C SER A 111 -0.35 12.05 2.48
N GLU A 112 0.56 11.19 1.99
CA GLU A 112 1.01 11.22 0.60
C GLU A 112 0.14 10.37 -0.33
N MET A 113 -0.80 9.59 0.22
CA MET A 113 -1.62 8.65 -0.52
C MET A 113 -3.08 9.12 -0.65
N ASP A 114 -3.74 8.69 -1.73
CA ASP A 114 -5.18 8.90 -1.91
C ASP A 114 -6.00 7.85 -1.12
N LEU A 115 -6.06 8.05 0.20
CA LEU A 115 -6.74 7.17 1.16
C LEU A 115 -8.07 7.76 1.63
N GLN A 116 -9.06 6.89 1.83
CA GLN A 116 -10.32 7.22 2.49
C GLN A 116 -10.35 6.58 3.87
N PHE A 117 -10.69 7.35 4.90
CA PHE A 117 -10.76 6.88 6.27
C PHE A 117 -12.21 6.62 6.69
N GLY A 118 -12.45 5.46 7.28
CA GLY A 118 -13.75 5.01 7.77
C GLY A 118 -13.87 5.13 9.29
N SER A 119 -14.97 4.63 9.83
CA SER A 119 -15.18 4.55 11.28
C SER A 119 -14.26 3.52 11.93
N ASP A 120 -13.91 3.73 13.19
CA ASP A 120 -13.05 2.83 13.94
C ASP A 120 -13.67 1.43 14.15
N ILE A 121 -12.81 0.43 14.26
CA ILE A 121 -13.12 -0.96 14.59
C ILE A 121 -12.85 -1.16 16.07
N GLU A 122 -13.92 -1.37 16.84
CA GLU A 122 -13.87 -1.30 18.30
C GLU A 122 -13.76 -2.66 19.04
N GLN A 123 -13.93 -3.83 18.39
CA GLN A 123 -14.10 -5.11 19.12
C GLN A 123 -13.29 -6.30 18.62
#